data_AF-A0A849EH08-F1
#
_entry.id   AF-A0A849EH08-F1
#
_cell.length_a   1.000
_cell.length_b   1.000
_cell.length_c   1.000
_cell.angle_alpha   90.00
_cell.angle_beta   90.00
_cell.angle_gamma   90.00
#
_symmetry.space_group_name_H-M   'P 1'
#
loop_
_entity.id
_entity.type
_entity.pdbx_description
1 polymer ?
#
loop_
_entity_poly.entity_id
_entity_poly.type
_entity_poly.pdbx_seq_one_letter_code
_entity_poly.pdbx_strand_id
1 'polypeptide(L)'
;MSDVKAIEALGQKHLALKKEIAKVIIGQHEVVNQILLSIYTGGHSLLIGVPGLAKTLMVNTIAQTLGLDFKRIQFTPDLMPSDILGSEVLDQSRTFKFIKGPVFANIILADEINRTPPKTQAALLEAMQEKAVTIAGERHQLAAPYFV
;
A
#
# COMPACT_ATOMS: atom_id res chain seq x y z
N MET A 1 -1.06 13.75 -29.09
CA MET A 1 -2.37 13.92 -28.44
C MET A 1 -2.33 15.25 -27.69
N SER A 2 -3.37 16.09 -27.78
CA SER A 2 -3.38 17.35 -27.01
C SER A 2 -3.55 17.04 -25.53
N ASP A 3 -2.76 17.66 -24.66
CA ASP A 3 -2.83 17.49 -23.21
C ASP A 3 -4.24 17.72 -22.66
N VAL A 4 -5.02 18.60 -23.29
CA VAL A 4 -6.43 18.85 -22.98
C VAL A 4 -7.27 17.56 -23.09
N LYS A 5 -7.10 16.80 -24.17
CA LYS A 5 -7.82 15.52 -24.37
C LYS A 5 -7.40 14.47 -23.34
N ALA A 6 -6.14 14.47 -22.92
CA ALA A 6 -5.65 13.54 -21.90
C ALA A 6 -6.26 13.87 -20.52
N ILE A 7 -6.34 15.15 -20.17
CA ILE A 7 -6.97 15.63 -18.92
C ILE A 7 -8.46 15.31 -18.91
N GLU A 8 -9.18 15.54 -20.01
CA GLU A 8 -10.60 15.19 -20.13
C GLU A 8 -10.83 13.69 -19.96
N ALA A 9 -10.01 12.85 -20.62
CA ALA A 9 -10.10 11.40 -20.49
C ALA A 9 -9.80 10.93 -19.05
N LEU A 10 -8.82 11.54 -18.38
CA LEU A 10 -8.53 11.26 -16.98
C LEU A 10 -9.71 11.64 -16.08
N GLY A 11 -10.32 12.80 -16.30
CA GLY A 11 -11.51 13.24 -15.56
C GLY A 11 -12.67 12.26 -15.68
N GLN A 12 -12.94 11.77 -16.90
CA GLN A 12 -13.97 10.75 -17.12
C GLN A 12 -13.66 9.43 -16.42
N LYS A 13 -12.41 8.95 -16.51
CA LYS A 13 -11.99 7.72 -15.81
C LYS A 13 -12.04 7.86 -14.30
N HIS A 14 -11.67 9.02 -13.76
CA HIS A 14 -11.75 9.30 -12.33
C HIS A 14 -13.19 9.28 -11.82
N LEU A 15 -14.13 9.85 -12.58
CA LEU A 15 -15.56 9.78 -12.25
C LEU A 15 -16.09 8.34 -12.29
N ALA A 16 -15.71 7.56 -13.30
CA ALA A 16 -16.08 6.15 -13.41
C ALA A 16 -15.53 5.32 -12.23
N LEU A 17 -14.25 5.52 -11.88
CA LEU A 17 -13.60 4.91 -10.72
C LEU A 17 -14.36 5.21 -9.41
N LYS A 18 -14.68 6.48 -9.16
CA LYS A 18 -15.45 6.87 -7.97
C LYS A 18 -16.83 6.24 -7.92
N LYS A 19 -17.50 6.14 -9.06
CA LYS A 19 -18.82 5.50 -9.16
C LYS A 19 -18.75 4.02 -8.80
N GLU A 20 -17.69 3.33 -9.22
CA GLU A 20 -17.49 1.92 -8.90
C GLU A 20 -17.20 1.72 -7.41
N ILE A 21 -16.32 2.53 -6.82
CA ILE A 21 -16.02 2.50 -5.38
C ILE A 21 -17.30 2.76 -4.55
N ALA A 22 -18.14 3.71 -4.98
CA ALA A 22 -19.37 4.08 -4.28
C ALA A 22 -20.44 2.97 -4.26
N LYS A 23 -20.30 1.89 -5.05
CA LYS A 23 -21.19 0.72 -4.95
C LYS A 23 -20.96 -0.08 -3.67
N VAL A 24 -19.75 -0.03 -3.11
CA VAL A 24 -19.35 -0.78 -1.91
C VAL A 24 -19.19 0.15 -0.72
N ILE A 25 -18.61 1.34 -0.94
CA ILE A 25 -18.27 2.29 0.12
C ILE A 25 -19.32 3.40 0.17
N ILE A 26 -20.15 3.37 1.21
CA ILE A 26 -21.26 4.30 1.41
C ILE A 26 -20.85 5.42 2.38
N GLY A 27 -21.16 6.68 2.04
CA GLY A 27 -21.02 7.82 2.94
C GLY A 27 -19.60 8.35 3.16
N GLN A 28 -18.56 7.73 2.59
CA GLN A 28 -17.15 8.10 2.82
C GLN A 28 -16.49 8.82 1.62
N HIS A 29 -17.26 9.64 0.90
CA HIS A 29 -16.82 10.25 -0.37
C HIS A 29 -15.57 11.12 -0.23
N GLU A 30 -15.44 11.87 0.86
CA GLU A 30 -14.29 12.76 1.09
C GLU A 30 -13.01 11.96 1.33
N VAL A 31 -13.06 10.95 2.20
CA VAL A 31 -11.92 10.06 2.51
C VAL A 31 -11.45 9.34 1.25
N VAL A 32 -12.38 8.82 0.43
CA VAL A 32 -12.05 8.19 -0.85
C VAL A 32 -11.33 9.17 -1.77
N ASN A 33 -11.77 10.43 -1.86
CA ASN A 33 -11.10 11.43 -2.69
C ASN A 33 -9.67 11.72 -2.21
N GLN A 34 -9.48 11.85 -0.89
CA GLN A 34 -8.17 12.12 -0.29
C GLN A 34 -7.19 10.96 -0.52
N ILE A 35 -7.65 9.71 -0.38
CA ILE A 35 -6.84 8.51 -0.68
C ILE A 35 -6.47 8.49 -2.16
N LEU A 36 -7.42 8.69 -3.07
CA LEU A 36 -7.14 8.70 -4.51
C LEU A 36 -6.15 9.81 -4.88
N LEU A 37 -6.29 11.00 -4.31
CA LEU A 37 -5.36 12.10 -4.52
C LEU A 37 -3.94 11.73 -4.06
N SER A 38 -3.83 11.13 -2.87
CA SER A 38 -2.55 10.66 -2.32
C SER A 38 -1.88 9.62 -3.23
N ILE A 39 -2.65 8.66 -3.75
CA ILE A 39 -2.14 7.67 -4.71
C ILE A 39 -1.63 8.35 -5.98
N TYR A 40 -2.38 9.32 -6.53
CA TYR A 40 -1.99 10.01 -7.77
C TYR A 40 -0.74 10.88 -7.60
N THR A 41 -0.53 11.46 -6.43
CA THR A 41 0.66 12.26 -6.12
C THR A 41 1.84 11.42 -5.62
N GLY A 42 1.65 10.10 -5.46
CA GLY A 42 2.68 9.19 -4.96
C GLY A 42 3.02 9.40 -3.48
N GLY A 43 2.04 9.89 -2.70
CA GLY A 43 2.11 10.06 -1.26
C GLY A 43 1.56 8.84 -0.49
N HIS A 44 1.46 9.02 0.82
CA HIS A 44 0.96 8.03 1.78
C HIS A 44 -0.13 8.66 2.65
N SER A 45 -0.98 7.85 3.30
CA SER A 45 -2.09 8.39 4.08
C SER A 45 -2.25 7.74 5.44
N LEU A 46 -2.40 8.56 6.47
CA LEU A 46 -2.70 8.11 7.82
C LEU A 46 -4.21 8.12 8.07
N LEU A 47 -4.81 6.93 8.19
CA LEU A 47 -6.26 6.77 8.39
C LEU A 47 -6.64 6.64 9.88
N ILE A 48 -6.99 7.76 10.50
CA ILE A 48 -7.45 7.81 11.89
C ILE A 48 -8.98 7.62 11.93
N GLY A 49 -9.45 6.80 12.86
CA GLY A 49 -10.89 6.52 13.02
C GLY A 49 -11.11 5.32 13.93
N VAL A 50 -12.32 5.19 14.46
CA VAL A 50 -12.67 4.09 15.36
C VAL A 50 -12.66 2.73 14.62
N PRO A 51 -12.43 1.63 15.35
CA PRO A 51 -12.59 0.29 14.79
C PRO A 51 -13.98 0.09 14.17
N GLY A 52 -14.07 -0.69 13.10
CA GLY A 52 -15.34 -1.02 12.45
C GLY A 52 -15.82 -0.05 11.37
N LEU A 53 -15.09 1.05 11.09
CA LEU A 53 -15.42 1.99 9.99
C LEU A 53 -15.00 1.52 8.60
N ALA A 54 -14.92 0.20 8.39
CA ALA A 54 -14.64 -0.40 7.10
C ALA A 54 -13.37 0.11 6.40
N LYS A 55 -12.34 0.58 7.13
CA LYS A 55 -11.07 1.08 6.56
C LYS A 55 -10.42 0.05 5.63
N THR A 56 -10.37 -1.20 6.08
CA THR A 56 -9.86 -2.32 5.28
C THR A 56 -10.68 -2.54 4.01
N LEU A 57 -12.01 -2.50 4.11
CA LEU A 57 -12.89 -2.64 2.94
C LEU A 57 -12.67 -1.49 1.96
N MET A 58 -12.52 -0.26 2.46
CA MET A 58 -12.30 0.93 1.65
C MET A 58 -11.01 0.85 0.85
N VAL A 59 -9.87 0.62 1.53
CA VAL A 59 -8.56 0.55 0.87
C VAL A 59 -8.50 -0.63 -0.11
N ASN A 60 -9.03 -1.80 0.27
CA ASN A 60 -9.10 -2.95 -0.63
C ASN A 60 -10.00 -2.69 -1.85
N THR A 61 -11.15 -2.04 -1.68
CA THR A 61 -12.05 -1.67 -2.80
C THR A 61 -11.35 -0.73 -3.78
N ILE A 62 -10.60 0.24 -3.26
CA ILE A 62 -9.81 1.17 -4.09
C ILE A 62 -8.75 0.40 -4.88
N ALA A 63 -8.00 -0.49 -4.23
CA ALA A 63 -6.98 -1.31 -4.88
C ALA A 63 -7.57 -2.19 -6.00
N GLN A 64 -8.65 -2.91 -5.70
CA GLN A 64 -9.33 -3.77 -6.68
C GLN A 64 -9.86 -2.97 -7.88
N THR A 65 -10.49 -1.81 -7.63
CA THR A 65 -11.03 -0.98 -8.71
C THR A 65 -9.93 -0.38 -9.60
N LEU A 66 -8.75 -0.13 -9.03
CA LEU A 66 -7.57 0.32 -9.77
C LEU A 66 -6.78 -0.82 -10.43
N GLY A 67 -7.11 -2.09 -10.13
CA GLY A 67 -6.37 -3.26 -10.61
C GLY A 67 -4.97 -3.38 -9.99
N LEU A 68 -4.82 -2.93 -8.74
CA LEU A 68 -3.55 -2.88 -8.02
C LEU A 68 -3.46 -3.98 -6.96
N ASP A 69 -2.24 -4.49 -6.72
CA ASP A 69 -2.00 -5.48 -5.68
C ASP A 69 -2.22 -4.88 -4.29
N PHE A 70 -3.01 -5.58 -3.47
CA PHE A 70 -3.31 -5.20 -2.09
C PHE A 70 -2.70 -6.16 -1.08
N LYS A 71 -2.05 -5.61 -0.06
CA LYS A 71 -1.63 -6.36 1.14
C LYS A 71 -2.06 -5.64 2.40
N ARG A 72 -2.35 -6.42 3.43
CA ARG A 72 -2.64 -5.92 4.78
C ARG A 72 -1.57 -6.42 5.72
N ILE A 73 -1.01 -5.52 6.51
CA ILE A 73 -0.04 -5.82 7.57
C ILE A 73 -0.70 -5.40 8.87
N GLN A 74 -0.91 -6.36 9.76
CA GLN A 74 -1.36 -6.10 11.11
C GLN A 74 -0.13 -5.93 11.99
N PHE A 75 0.06 -4.74 12.56
CA PHE A 75 1.19 -4.49 13.44
C PHE A 75 0.90 -5.06 14.83
N THR A 76 1.82 -5.90 15.29
CA THR A 76 1.79 -6.55 16.60
C THR A 76 3.12 -6.31 17.33
N PRO A 77 3.16 -6.47 18.67
CA PRO A 77 4.38 -6.22 19.46
C PRO A 77 5.56 -7.13 19.09
N ASP A 78 5.29 -8.29 18.51
CA ASP A 78 6.22 -9.33 18.10
C ASP A 78 6.64 -9.24 16.63
N LEU A 79 6.00 -8.38 15.83
CA LEU A 79 6.29 -8.23 14.40
C LEU A 79 7.74 -7.75 14.18
N MET A 80 8.50 -8.47 13.37
CA MET A 80 9.88 -8.13 13.04
C MET A 80 9.99 -7.40 11.70
N PRO A 81 11.06 -6.62 11.45
CA PRO A 81 11.31 -6.00 10.15
C PRO A 81 11.29 -7.00 8.98
N SER A 82 11.82 -8.21 9.19
CA SER A 82 11.83 -9.28 8.20
C SER A 82 10.44 -9.77 7.80
N ASP A 83 9.45 -9.68 8.69
CA ASP A 83 8.07 -10.07 8.39
C ASP A 83 7.38 -9.05 7.48
N ILE A 84 7.91 -7.82 7.41
CA ILE A 84 7.42 -6.72 6.58
C ILE A 84 8.20 -6.68 5.26
N LEU A 85 9.53 -6.63 5.35
CA LEU A 85 10.41 -6.46 4.19
C LEU A 85 10.66 -7.77 3.44
N GLY A 86 10.55 -8.91 4.13
CA GLY A 86 10.98 -10.21 3.61
C GLY A 86 12.30 -10.67 4.24
N SER A 87 12.67 -11.90 3.92
CA SER A 87 13.86 -12.54 4.47
C SER A 87 14.51 -13.49 3.47
N GLU A 88 15.80 -13.76 3.66
CA GLU A 88 16.46 -14.86 2.97
C GLU A 88 16.22 -16.16 3.73
N VAL A 89 15.78 -17.17 2.99
CA VAL A 89 15.62 -18.52 3.52
C VAL A 89 16.56 -19.47 2.78
N LEU A 90 17.12 -20.42 3.51
CA LEU A 90 17.94 -21.49 2.93
C LEU A 90 17.00 -22.56 2.36
N ASP A 91 17.05 -22.78 1.05
CA ASP A 91 16.26 -23.83 0.40
C ASP A 91 16.93 -25.21 0.55
N GLN A 92 16.24 -26.29 0.17
CA GLN A 92 16.71 -27.68 0.22
C GLN A 92 18.03 -27.89 -0.55
N SER A 93 18.29 -27.08 -1.58
CA SER A 93 19.54 -27.02 -2.35
C SER A 93 20.69 -26.30 -1.63
N ARG A 94 20.51 -25.85 -0.38
CA ARG A 94 21.47 -25.02 0.38
C ARG A 94 21.81 -23.70 -0.31
N THR A 95 20.88 -23.17 -1.10
CA THR A 95 20.96 -21.85 -1.72
C THR A 95 20.08 -20.88 -0.96
N PHE A 96 20.59 -19.68 -0.68
CA PHE A 96 19.78 -18.60 -0.11
C PHE A 96 18.82 -18.07 -1.17
N LYS A 97 17.53 -17.97 -0.82
CA LYS A 97 16.48 -17.43 -1.67
C LYS A 97 15.76 -16.32 -0.92
N PHE A 98 15.63 -15.17 -1.57
CA PHE A 98 14.84 -14.08 -1.04
C PHE A 98 13.34 -14.35 -1.15
N ILE A 99 12.64 -14.30 -0.02
CA ILE A 99 11.19 -14.34 0.06
C ILE A 99 10.69 -12.93 0.33
N LYS A 100 9.98 -12.38 -0.65
CA LYS A 100 9.40 -11.03 -0.60
C LYS A 100 8.37 -10.93 0.53
N GLY A 101 8.52 -9.91 1.36
CA GLY A 101 7.54 -9.57 2.38
C GLY A 101 6.28 -8.89 1.81
N PRO A 102 5.29 -8.59 2.66
CA PRO A 102 4.04 -7.94 2.27
C PRO A 102 4.21 -6.52 1.71
N VAL A 103 5.37 -5.86 1.91
CA VAL A 103 5.65 -4.56 1.28
C VAL A 103 5.79 -4.63 -0.25
N PHE A 104 5.94 -5.82 -0.82
CA PHE A 104 5.96 -5.98 -2.28
C PHE A 104 4.54 -6.04 -2.87
N ALA A 105 3.80 -4.95 -2.69
CA ALA A 105 2.47 -4.71 -3.27
C ALA A 105 2.34 -3.22 -3.66
N ASN A 106 1.31 -2.88 -4.43
CA ASN A 106 1.05 -1.49 -4.81
C ASN A 106 0.38 -0.70 -3.68
N ILE A 107 -0.55 -1.33 -2.96
CA ILE A 107 -1.31 -0.74 -1.87
C ILE A 107 -1.16 -1.60 -0.63
N ILE A 108 -0.66 -1.00 0.44
CA ILE A 108 -0.49 -1.67 1.73
C ILE A 108 -1.34 -0.98 2.78
N LEU A 109 -2.16 -1.74 3.50
CA LEU A 109 -2.80 -1.26 4.72
C LEU A 109 -1.97 -1.69 5.92
N ALA A 110 -1.33 -0.73 6.59
CA ALA A 110 -0.62 -0.94 7.85
C ALA A 110 -1.55 -0.62 9.04
N ASP A 111 -2.21 -1.63 9.58
CA ASP A 111 -3.11 -1.48 10.72
C ASP A 111 -2.34 -1.47 12.04
N GLU A 112 -2.71 -0.54 12.92
CA GLU A 112 -2.18 -0.44 14.30
C GLU A 112 -0.66 -0.27 14.40
N ILE A 113 -0.06 0.52 13.48
CA ILE A 113 1.40 0.78 13.42
C ILE A 113 2.04 1.10 14.79
N ASN A 114 1.28 1.73 15.67
CA ASN A 114 1.63 2.12 17.03
C ASN A 114 1.91 0.94 17.98
N ARG A 115 1.56 -0.31 17.60
CA ARG A 115 1.66 -1.51 18.46
C ARG A 115 2.99 -2.27 18.31
N THR A 116 3.87 -1.87 17.41
CA THR A 116 5.15 -2.56 17.16
C THR A 116 6.35 -1.71 17.66
N PRO A 117 7.53 -2.31 17.92
CA PRO A 117 8.73 -1.56 18.30
C PRO A 117 9.19 -0.56 17.23
N PRO A 118 9.88 0.53 17.61
CA PRO A 118 10.33 1.56 16.66
C PRO A 118 11.14 1.02 15.46
N LYS A 119 11.92 -0.04 15.67
CA LYS A 119 12.73 -0.67 14.61
C LYS A 119 11.86 -1.25 13.48
N THR A 120 10.72 -1.86 13.81
CA THR A 120 9.80 -2.43 12.82
C THR A 120 9.01 -1.34 12.11
N GLN A 121 8.64 -0.26 12.81
CA GLN A 121 8.03 0.92 12.18
C GLN A 121 9.00 1.57 11.18
N ALA A 122 10.26 1.75 11.59
CA ALA A 122 11.29 2.35 10.75
C ALA A 122 11.49 1.57 9.43
N ALA A 123 11.41 0.24 9.46
CA ALA A 123 11.52 -0.58 8.26
C ALA A 123 10.42 -0.27 7.23
N LEU A 124 9.16 -0.12 7.66
CA LEU A 124 8.07 0.29 6.77
C LEU A 124 8.28 1.72 6.25
N LEU A 125 8.66 2.66 7.13
CA LEU A 125 8.88 4.06 6.77
C LEU A 125 10.05 4.23 5.77
N GLU A 126 11.11 3.45 5.91
CA GLU A 126 12.22 3.40 4.95
C GLU A 126 11.73 2.92 3.58
N ALA A 127 10.93 1.84 3.54
CA ALA A 127 10.32 1.36 2.30
C ALA A 127 9.40 2.40 1.63
N MET A 128 8.64 3.16 2.44
CA MET A 128 7.81 4.29 1.96
C MET A 128 8.66 5.40 1.34
N GLN A 129 9.73 5.80 2.03
CA GLN A 129 10.57 6.91 1.59
C GLN A 129 11.42 6.55 0.36
N GLU A 130 12.09 5.39 0.39
CA GLU A 130 13.03 4.97 -0.64
C GLU A 130 12.35 4.30 -1.84
N LYS A 131 11.08 3.90 -1.68
CA LYS A 131 10.31 3.11 -2.66
C LYS A 131 11.05 1.84 -3.11
N ALA A 132 11.93 1.35 -2.24
CA ALA A 132 12.81 0.22 -2.45
C ALA A 132 13.17 -0.36 -1.07
N VAL A 133 13.60 -1.61 -1.04
CA VAL A 133 14.09 -2.27 0.17
C VAL A 133 15.43 -2.92 -0.13
N THR A 134 16.34 -2.91 0.84
CA THR A 134 17.65 -3.58 0.69
C THR A 134 17.70 -4.79 1.61
N ILE A 135 17.87 -5.97 1.04
CA ILE A 135 17.94 -7.24 1.77
C ILE A 135 19.23 -7.96 1.37
N ALA A 136 20.03 -8.35 2.36
CA ALA A 136 21.31 -9.02 2.15
C ALA A 136 22.28 -8.30 1.17
N GLY A 137 22.19 -6.97 1.08
CA GLY A 137 23.01 -6.15 0.18
C GLY A 137 22.45 -5.99 -1.24
N GLU A 138 21.33 -6.64 -1.57
CA GLU A 138 20.62 -6.45 -2.84
C GLU A 138 19.47 -5.45 -2.67
N ARG A 139 19.42 -4.44 -3.56
CA ARG A 139 18.33 -3.45 -3.59
C ARG A 139 17.20 -3.94 -4.49
N HIS A 140 16.00 -4.04 -3.93
CA HIS A 140 14.79 -4.42 -4.65
C HIS A 140 13.82 -3.23 -4.76
N GLN A 141 13.46 -2.88 -5.99
CA GLN A 141 12.50 -1.80 -6.26
C GLN A 141 11.06 -2.23 -5.95
N LEU A 142 10.28 -1.35 -5.31
CA LEU A 142 8.85 -1.57 -5.10
C LEU A 142 8.04 -1.14 -6.32
N ALA A 143 6.94 -1.84 -6.58
CA ALA A 143 6.10 -1.60 -7.75
C ALA A 143 5.42 -0.23 -7.66
N ALA A 144 5.40 0.52 -8.77
CA ALA A 144 4.68 1.78 -8.87
C ALA A 144 3.25 1.56 -9.40
N PRO A 145 2.24 2.30 -8.91
CA PRO A 145 2.30 3.19 -7.75
C PRO A 145 2.51 2.40 -6.45
N TYR A 146 3.18 3.03 -5.47
CA TYR A 146 3.42 2.48 -4.14
C TYR A 146 2.75 3.39 -3.11
N PHE A 147 1.74 2.87 -2.42
CA PHE A 147 0.91 3.58 -1.47
C PHE A 147 0.75 2.77 -0.18
N VAL A 148 0.80 3.47 0.94
CA VAL A 148 0.68 2.93 2.30
C VAL A 148 -0.27 3.81 3.09
#